data_AF-A0A091H4Y3-F1
#
_entry.id   AF-A0A091H4Y3-F1
#
_cell.length_a   1.000
_cell.length_b   1.000
_cell.length_c   1.000
_cell.angle_alpha   90.00
_cell.angle_beta   90.00
_cell.angle_gamma   90.00
#
_symmetry.space_group_name_H-M   'P 1'
#
loop_
_entity.id
_entity.type
_entity.pdbx_description
1 polymer ?
#
loop_
_entity_poly.entity_id
_entity_poly.type
_entity_poly.pdbx_seq_one_letter_code
_entity_poly.pdbx_strand_id
1 'polypeptide(L)' 'LRLRQVKKALCVLIQHNLVSFQLQKRGFVEYEAQCKRVLRILRYPRYIYAAKTLYG' A
#
# COMPACT_ATOMS: atom_id res chain seq x y z
N LEU A 1 11.58 6.51 -17.84
CA LEU A 1 11.49 5.25 -17.04
C LEU A 1 11.24 4.07 -17.98
N ARG A 2 11.99 2.97 -17.86
CA ARG A 2 11.68 1.74 -18.63
C ARG A 2 10.46 1.05 -18.01
N LEU A 3 9.57 0.50 -18.84
CA LEU A 3 8.41 -0.29 -18.42
C LEU A 3 8.74 -1.39 -17.38
N ARG A 4 9.94 -1.99 -17.46
CA ARG A 4 10.40 -2.98 -16.47
C ARG A 4 10.58 -2.41 -15.07
N GLN A 5 11.06 -1.17 -14.95
CA GLN A 5 11.24 -0.52 -13.65
C GLN A 5 9.89 -0.14 -13.04
N VAL A 6 8.95 0.32 -13.86
CA VAL A 6 7.59 0.66 -13.42
C VAL A 6 6.87 -0.58 -12.89
N LYS A 7 6.94 -1.72 -13.59
CA LYS A 7 6.36 -2.98 -13.13
C LYS A 7 6.95 -3.46 -11.80
N LYS A 8 8.28 -3.34 -11.63
CA LYS A 8 8.94 -3.67 -10.36
C LYS A 8 8.50 -2.74 -9.22
N ALA A 9 8.45 -1.43 -9.48
CA ALA A 9 8.00 -0.45 -8.49
C ALA A 9 6.54 -0.70 -8.06
N LEU A 10 5.65 -0.94 -9.03
CA LEU A 10 4.25 -1.28 -8.75
C LEU A 10 4.11 -2.57 -7.94
N CYS A 11 4.91 -3.60 -8.25
CA CYS A 11 4.91 -4.85 -7.48
C CYS A 11 5.26 -4.61 -6.00
N VAL A 12 6.32 -3.85 -5.73
CA VAL A 12 6.73 -3.50 -4.36
C VAL A 12 5.67 -2.65 -3.65
N LEU A 13 5.09 -1.66 -4.35
CA LEU A 13 4.05 -0.79 -3.79
C LEU A 13 2.76 -1.57 -3.46
N ILE A 14 2.37 -2.53 -4.29
CA ILE A 14 1.23 -3.42 -4.03
C ILE A 14 1.54 -4.34 -2.84
N GLN A 15 2.75 -4.89 -2.76
CA GLN A 15 3.14 -5.78 -1.67
C GLN A 15 3.16 -5.08 -0.30
N HIS A 16 3.59 -3.81 -0.26
CA HIS A 16 3.48 -2.97 0.93
C HIS A 16 2.07 -2.41 1.15
N ASN A 17 1.07 -2.86 0.37
CA ASN A 17 -0.31 -2.44 0.50
C ASN A 17 -0.50 -0.92 0.33
N LEU A 18 0.40 -0.25 -0.40
CA LEU A 18 0.39 1.20 -0.61
C LEU A 18 -0.44 1.59 -1.83
N VAL A 19 -0.63 0.66 -2.77
CA VAL A 19 -1.39 0.85 -4.01
C VAL A 19 -2.50 -0.19 -4.07
N SER A 20 -3.72 0.26 -4.30
CA SER A 20 -4.87 -0.59 -4.60
C SER A 20 -5.01 -0.72 -6.12
N PHE A 21 -5.28 -1.92 -6.60
CA PHE A 21 -5.63 -2.13 -8.00
C PHE A 21 -7.15 -2.26 -8.10
N GLN A 22 -7.79 -1.49 -8.98
CA GLN A 22 -9.20 -1.67 -9.32
C GLN A 22 -9.32 -2.11 -10.77
N LEU A 23 -10.10 -3.16 -11.00
CA LEU A 23 -10.48 -3.63 -12.32
C LEU A 23 -11.71 -2.85 -12.77
N GLN A 24 -11.53 -1.99 -13.77
CA GLN A 24 -12.64 -1.22 -14.32
C GLN A 24 -13.37 -2.03 -15.40
N LYS A 25 -14.62 -1.65 -15.71
CA LYS A 25 -15.55 -2.36 -16.62
C LYS A 25 -15.02 -2.66 -18.03
N ARG A 26 -13.86 -2.11 -18.43
CA ARG A 26 -13.19 -2.36 -19.72
C ARG A 26 -11.96 -3.27 -19.63
N GLY A 27 -11.71 -3.95 -18.51
CA GLY A 27 -10.55 -4.82 -18.34
C GLY A 27 -9.23 -4.06 -18.12
N PHE A 28 -9.30 -2.74 -17.96
CA PHE A 28 -8.15 -1.92 -17.58
C PHE A 28 -7.97 -1.97 -16.07
N VAL A 29 -6.74 -2.18 -15.65
CA VAL A 29 -6.32 -2.15 -14.24
C VAL A 29 -5.86 -0.74 -13.93
N GLU A 30 -6.65 -0.03 -13.12
CA GLU A 30 -6.25 1.26 -12.56
C GLU A 30 -5.50 1.02 -11.26
N TYR A 31 -4.36 1.71 -11.10
CA TYR A 31 -3.54 1.66 -9.90
C TYR A 31 -3.77 2.95 -9.10
N GLU A 32 -4.44 2.84 -7.96
CA GLU A 32 -4.72 3.96 -7.08
C GLU A 32 -3.78 3.94 -5.87
N ALA A 33 -2.99 5.00 -5.68
CA ALA A 33 -2.09 5.12 -4.54
C ALA A 33 -2.85 5.59 -3.29
N GLN A 34 -2.84 4.79 -2.22
CA GLN A 34 -3.46 5.15 -0.95
C GLN A 34 -2.46 5.88 -0.05
N CYS A 35 -2.38 7.21 -0.20
CA CYS A 35 -1.50 8.07 0.63
C CYS A 35 -1.76 7.89 2.15
N LYS A 36 -2.99 7.59 2.56
CA LYS A 36 -3.34 7.32 3.96
C LYS A 36 -2.59 6.10 4.54
N ARG A 37 -2.30 5.08 3.72
CA ARG A 37 -1.54 3.88 4.14
C ARG A 37 -0.06 4.17 4.29
N VAL A 38 0.51 5.03 3.44
CA VAL A 38 1.88 5.53 3.60
C VAL A 38 2.04 6.28 4.93
N LEU A 39 1.09 7.16 5.24
CA LEU A 39 1.07 7.91 6.51
C LEU A 39 0.90 7.02 7.74
N ARG A 40 0.31 5.81 7.59
CA ARG A 40 0.17 4.85 8.70
C ARG A 40 1.48 4.17 9.06
N ILE A 41 2.44 4.04 8.13
CA ILE A 41 3.77 3.45 8.41
C ILE A 41 4.47 4.25 9.53
N LEU A 42 4.37 5.59 9.49
CA LEU A 42 4.90 6.47 10.54
C LEU A 42 4.23 6.24 11.92
N ARG A 43 3.02 5.67 11.94
CA ARG A 43 2.25 5.40 13.17
C ARG A 43 2.36 3.95 13.64
N TYR A 44 3.06 3.08 12.93
CA TYR A 44 3.25 1.67 13.32
C TYR A 44 3.76 1.49 14.76
N PRO A 45 4.71 2.29 15.27
CA PRO A 45 5.15 2.16 16.66
C PRO A 45 4.01 2.35 17.67
N ARG A 46 3.12 3.31 17.39
CA ARG A 46 1.94 3.58 18.25
C ARG A 46 0.88 2.50 18.13
N TYR A 47 0.68 1.91 16.95
CA TYR A 47 -0.25 0.79 16.79
C TYR A 47 0.22 -0.45 17.55
N ILE A 48 1.51 -0.77 17.50
CA ILE A 48 2.08 -1.89 18.25
C ILE A 48 1.95 -1.64 19.76
N TYR A 49 2.26 -0.43 20.22
CA TYR A 49 2.10 -0.07 21.62
C TYR A 49 0.65 -0.15 22.08
N ALA A 50 -0.29 0.40 21.29
CA ALA A 50 -1.72 0.35 21.60
C ALA A 50 -2.25 -1.08 21.67
N ALA A 51 -1.84 -1.95 20.72
CA ALA A 51 -2.20 -3.36 20.74
C ALA A 51 -1.63 -4.05 21.99
N LYS A 52 -0.39 -3.74 22.38
CA LYS A 52 0.24 -4.26 23.59
C LYS A 52 -0.44 -3.77 24.87
N THR A 53 -0.94 -2.54 24.91
CA THR A 53 -1.67 -2.02 26.08
C THR A 53 -3.11 -2.53 26.17
N LEU A 54 -3.75 -2.87 25.05
CA LEU A 54 -5.14 -3.33 25.01
C LEU A 54 -5.27 -4.85 25.15
N TYR A 55 -4.26 -5.60 24.72
CA TYR A 55 -4.29 -7.06 24.65
C TYR A 55 -3.07 -7.74 25.29
N GLY A 56 -2.27 -7.02 26.08
CA GLY A 56 -1.08 -7.52 26.77
C GLY A 56 -1.19 -7.50 28.28
#